data_AF-A0AAU0Y4W4-F1
#
_entry.id   AF-A0AAU0Y4W4-F1
#
_cell.length_a   1.000
_cell.length_b   1.000
_cell.length_c   1.000
_cell.angle_alpha   90.00
_cell.angle_beta   90.00
_cell.angle_gamma   90.00
#
_symmetry.space_group_name_H-M   'P 1'
#
loop_
_entity.id
_entity.type
_entity.pdbx_description
1 polymer ?
#
loop_
_entity_poly.entity_id
_entity_poly.type
_entity_poly.pdbx_seq_one_letter_code
_entity_poly.pdbx_strand_id
1 'polypeptide(L)'
;MEDASEVSEPIPAELLEAWQRIVPQARTLLGDVDITEYEQELRDLSHSGTGIDLSVFGDEVSITVPYWHVGDGASTVLGKLFALSAIVEKETGLTADEPQAEMPLADTPPQQATGIMSRVTSDLRNRYGG
;
A
#
# COMPACT_ATOMS: atom_id res chain seq x y z
N MET A 1 6.46 -30.95 16.37
CA MET A 1 6.26 -30.07 15.20
C MET A 1 6.11 -28.70 15.78
N GLU A 2 7.12 -27.86 15.58
CA GLU A 2 7.29 -26.59 16.27
C GLU A 2 6.17 -25.61 15.88
N ASP A 3 5.41 -25.16 16.88
CA ASP A 3 4.51 -24.02 16.77
C ASP A 3 5.38 -22.76 16.75
N ALA A 4 5.96 -22.47 15.58
CA ALA A 4 6.50 -21.16 15.28
C ALA A 4 5.31 -20.30 14.85
N SER A 5 4.46 -19.95 15.80
CA SER A 5 3.78 -18.66 15.72
C SER A 5 4.91 -17.64 15.71
N GLU A 6 5.27 -17.15 14.52
CA GLU A 6 6.13 -15.98 14.37
C GLU A 6 5.50 -14.91 15.25
N VAL A 7 6.06 -14.69 16.44
CA VAL A 7 5.55 -13.69 17.37
C VAL A 7 5.82 -12.37 16.67
N SER A 8 4.78 -11.85 16.01
CA SER A 8 4.87 -10.59 15.32
C SER A 8 5.22 -9.54 16.37
N GLU A 9 6.24 -8.74 16.09
CA GLU A 9 6.57 -7.63 16.96
C GLU A 9 5.34 -6.71 17.07
N PRO A 10 4.95 -6.30 18.29
CA PRO A 10 3.80 -5.44 18.45
C PRO A 10 4.04 -4.11 17.74
N ILE A 11 3.01 -3.61 17.06
CA ILE A 11 3.01 -2.32 16.40
C ILE A 11 3.30 -1.23 17.44
N PRO A 12 4.31 -0.37 17.19
CA PRO A 12 4.63 0.77 18.03
C PRO A 12 3.42 1.66 18.31
N ALA A 13 3.35 2.23 19.50
CA ALA A 13 2.21 3.04 19.92
C ALA A 13 2.00 4.26 19.00
N GLU A 14 3.08 4.88 18.54
CA GLU A 14 3.03 6.00 17.60
C GLU A 14 2.40 5.62 16.26
N LEU A 15 2.63 4.40 15.75
CA LEU A 15 2.02 3.90 14.53
C LEU A 15 0.55 3.55 14.75
N LEU A 16 0.19 3.02 15.92
CA LEU A 16 -1.21 2.82 16.30
C LEU A 16 -1.97 4.14 16.41
N GLU A 17 -1.36 5.19 16.94
CA GLU A 17 -1.95 6.53 16.99
C GLU A 17 -2.06 7.16 15.61
N ALA A 18 -1.03 7.00 14.76
CA ALA A 18 -1.07 7.44 13.37
C ALA A 18 -2.17 6.71 12.58
N TRP A 19 -2.34 5.41 12.79
CA TRP A 19 -3.40 4.60 12.16
C TRP A 19 -4.79 5.20 12.40
N GLN A 20 -5.10 5.61 13.63
CA GLN A 20 -6.38 6.25 13.98
C GLN A 20 -6.60 7.57 13.22
N ARG A 21 -5.53 8.26 12.81
CA ARG A 21 -5.58 9.48 11.98
C ARG A 21 -5.61 9.18 10.48
N ILE A 22 -4.98 8.10 10.03
CA ILE A 22 -4.90 7.69 8.62
C ILE A 22 -6.26 7.16 8.13
N VAL A 23 -6.90 6.25 8.88
CA VAL A 23 -8.16 5.59 8.49
C VAL A 23 -9.25 6.57 8.00
N PRO A 24 -9.61 7.65 8.73
CA PRO A 24 -10.64 8.57 8.25
C PRO A 24 -10.25 9.33 6.98
N GLN A 25 -8.95 9.64 6.81
CA GLN A 25 -8.43 10.30 5.61
C GLN A 25 -8.45 9.33 4.41
N ALA A 26 -8.05 8.07 4.63
CA ALA A 26 -8.13 7.00 3.63
C ALA A 26 -9.57 6.74 3.18
N ARG A 27 -10.54 6.71 4.11
CA ARG A 27 -11.97 6.62 3.78
C ARG A 27 -12.47 7.78 2.93
N THR A 28 -12.00 8.99 3.22
CA THR A 28 -12.36 10.17 2.42
C THR A 28 -11.80 10.09 0.99
N LEU A 29 -10.58 9.54 0.85
CA LEU A 29 -9.89 9.41 -0.43
C LEU A 29 -10.42 8.25 -1.29
N LEU A 30 -10.59 7.07 -0.68
CA LEU A 30 -10.90 5.82 -1.39
C LEU A 30 -12.40 5.52 -1.42
N GLY A 31 -13.16 6.00 -0.43
CA GLY A 31 -14.56 5.66 -0.22
C GLY A 31 -14.72 4.57 0.85
N ASP A 32 -15.59 3.61 0.58
CA ASP A 32 -15.83 2.48 1.47
C ASP A 32 -14.61 1.54 1.48
N VAL A 33 -13.99 1.36 2.65
CA VAL A 33 -12.81 0.49 2.84
C VAL A 33 -13.11 -0.56 3.91
N ASP A 34 -12.57 -1.75 3.69
CA ASP A 34 -12.59 -2.85 4.65
C ASP A 34 -11.40 -2.68 5.60
N ILE A 35 -11.62 -2.92 6.90
CA ILE A 35 -10.60 -2.75 7.93
C ILE A 35 -10.50 -4.04 8.73
N THR A 36 -9.29 -4.56 8.86
CA THR A 36 -8.97 -5.69 9.72
C THR A 36 -7.96 -5.24 10.77
N GLU A 37 -8.25 -5.47 12.05
CA GLU A 37 -7.35 -5.15 13.16
C GLU A 37 -7.20 -6.39 14.03
N TYR A 38 -5.97 -6.82 14.26
CA TYR A 38 -5.65 -7.93 15.17
C TYR A 38 -4.76 -7.42 16.29
N GLU A 39 -5.33 -7.38 17.50
CA GLU A 39 -4.71 -6.94 18.75
C GLU A 39 -3.74 -5.76 18.57
N GLN A 40 -2.45 -5.98 18.76
CA GLN A 40 -1.38 -5.01 18.48
C GLN A 40 -0.44 -5.49 17.38
N GLU A 41 -0.77 -6.55 16.65
CA GLU A 41 0.14 -7.20 15.70
C GLU A 41 -0.13 -6.80 14.26
N LEU A 42 -1.39 -6.48 13.93
CA LEU A 42 -1.79 -6.15 12.57
C LEU A 42 -2.80 -5.01 12.53
N ARG A 43 -2.57 -4.06 11.63
CA ARG A 43 -3.58 -3.13 11.13
C ARG A 43 -3.61 -3.23 9.61
N ASP A 44 -4.80 -3.40 9.06
CA ASP A 44 -4.97 -3.60 7.63
C ASP A 44 -6.20 -2.85 7.13
N LEU A 45 -6.04 -2.22 5.97
CA LEU A 45 -7.07 -1.47 5.26
C LEU A 45 -6.99 -1.81 3.78
N SER A 46 -8.08 -2.38 3.27
CA SER A 46 -8.19 -2.76 1.86
C SER A 46 -9.35 -2.03 1.18
N HIS A 47 -9.15 -1.68 -0.08
CA HIS A 47 -10.16 -1.05 -0.92
C HIS A 47 -10.48 -1.93 -2.11
N SER A 48 -11.58 -2.68 -2.03
CA SER A 48 -12.02 -3.66 -3.03
C SER A 48 -12.16 -3.08 -4.45
N GLY A 49 -12.55 -1.80 -4.58
CA GLY A 49 -12.73 -1.14 -5.88
C GLY A 49 -11.43 -0.95 -6.67
N THR A 50 -10.28 -0.85 -6.00
CA THR A 50 -8.96 -0.69 -6.66
C THR A 50 -8.00 -1.84 -6.36
N GLY A 51 -8.29 -2.65 -5.35
CA GLY A 51 -7.36 -3.62 -4.77
C GLY A 51 -6.18 -2.96 -4.04
N ILE A 52 -6.28 -1.68 -3.69
CA ILE A 52 -5.23 -1.03 -2.87
C ILE A 52 -5.34 -1.60 -1.46
N ASP A 53 -4.19 -1.90 -0.88
CA ASP A 53 -4.05 -2.50 0.43
C ASP A 53 -2.99 -1.72 1.21
N LEU A 54 -3.29 -1.35 2.45
CA LEU A 54 -2.39 -0.68 3.39
C LEU A 54 -2.32 -1.53 4.64
N SER A 55 -1.13 -2.02 4.96
CA SER A 55 -0.90 -2.88 6.12
C SER A 55 0.20 -2.31 7.01
N VAL A 56 0.03 -2.48 8.31
CA VAL A 56 1.02 -2.18 9.35
C VAL A 56 1.27 -3.46 10.14
N PHE A 57 2.53 -3.87 10.21
CA PHE A 57 2.97 -5.06 10.92
C PHE A 57 4.33 -4.77 11.54
N GLY A 58 4.45 -4.91 12.87
CA GLY A 58 5.62 -4.40 13.60
C GLY A 58 5.82 -2.90 13.35
N ASP A 59 7.02 -2.51 12.94
CA ASP A 59 7.40 -1.15 12.56
C ASP A 59 7.29 -0.87 11.05
N GLU A 60 6.86 -1.87 10.26
CA GLU A 60 6.72 -1.74 8.81
C GLU A 60 5.33 -1.23 8.43
N VAL A 61 5.29 -0.29 7.49
CA VAL A 61 4.08 0.16 6.81
C VAL A 61 4.22 -0.10 5.32
N SER A 62 3.32 -0.89 4.75
CA SER A 62 3.33 -1.24 3.35
C SER A 62 2.05 -0.81 2.65
N ILE A 63 2.18 -0.29 1.42
CA ILE A 63 1.05 -0.02 0.53
C ILE A 63 1.25 -0.85 -0.72
N THR A 64 0.26 -1.67 -1.08
CA THR A 64 0.31 -2.48 -2.29
C THR A 64 -0.83 -2.16 -3.23
N VAL A 65 -0.59 -2.41 -4.52
CA VAL A 65 -1.58 -2.26 -5.57
C VAL A 65 -1.41 -3.40 -6.57
N PRO A 66 -2.51 -3.98 -7.09
CA PRO A 66 -2.41 -5.02 -8.09
C PRO A 66 -1.94 -4.46 -9.44
N TYR A 67 -1.19 -5.28 -10.16
CA TYR A 67 -0.59 -4.89 -11.44
C TYR A 67 -1.59 -4.84 -12.61
N TRP A 68 -2.75 -5.49 -12.52
CA TRP A 68 -3.65 -5.69 -13.67
C TRP A 68 -4.33 -4.41 -14.21
N HIS A 69 -4.15 -3.27 -13.56
CA HIS A 69 -4.67 -2.00 -14.05
C HIS A 69 -3.93 -1.55 -15.32
N VAL A 70 -4.68 -1.01 -16.29
CA VAL A 70 -4.13 -0.56 -17.57
C VAL A 70 -4.71 0.79 -17.99
N GLY A 71 -3.98 1.55 -18.80
CA GLY A 71 -4.43 2.82 -19.37
C GLY A 71 -4.87 3.84 -18.32
N ASP A 72 -6.03 4.46 -18.54
CA ASP A 72 -6.60 5.47 -17.64
C ASP A 72 -6.94 4.90 -16.25
N GLY A 73 -7.25 3.60 -16.17
CA GLY A 73 -7.46 2.90 -14.91
C GLY A 73 -6.19 2.85 -14.06
N ALA A 74 -5.05 2.53 -14.66
CA ALA A 74 -3.76 2.53 -13.97
C ALA A 74 -3.40 3.92 -13.44
N SER A 75 -3.60 4.96 -14.26
CA SER A 75 -3.32 6.34 -13.85
C SER A 75 -4.20 6.78 -12.67
N THR A 76 -5.48 6.42 -12.69
CA THR A 76 -6.42 6.73 -11.60
C THR A 76 -6.04 6.03 -10.29
N VAL A 77 -5.71 4.74 -10.37
CA VAL A 77 -5.34 3.94 -9.20
C VAL A 77 -4.00 4.38 -8.62
N LEU A 78 -3.00 4.62 -9.47
CA LEU A 78 -1.71 5.14 -9.03
C LEU A 78 -1.86 6.53 -8.38
N GLY A 79 -2.71 7.40 -8.93
CA GLY A 79 -3.02 8.69 -8.30
C GLY A 79 -3.59 8.54 -6.87
N LYS A 80 -4.46 7.55 -6.65
CA LYS A 80 -4.97 7.22 -5.32
C LYS A 80 -3.89 6.63 -4.41
N LEU A 81 -3.01 5.78 -4.94
CA LEU A 81 -1.88 5.21 -4.18
C LEU A 81 -0.91 6.30 -3.72
N PHE A 82 -0.51 7.23 -4.61
CA PHE A 82 0.34 8.35 -4.25
C PHE A 82 -0.30 9.25 -3.19
N ALA A 83 -1.60 9.54 -3.33
CA ALA A 83 -2.33 10.34 -2.35
C ALA A 83 -2.44 9.63 -0.98
N LEU A 84 -2.65 8.31 -0.97
CA LEU A 84 -2.67 7.51 0.26
C LEU A 84 -1.29 7.49 0.93
N SER A 85 -0.23 7.27 0.15
CA SER A 85 1.14 7.30 0.65
C SER A 85 1.48 8.64 1.29
N ALA A 86 1.14 9.76 0.66
CA ALA A 86 1.36 11.09 1.24
C ALA A 86 0.60 11.31 2.58
N ILE A 87 -0.59 10.71 2.74
CA ILE A 87 -1.31 10.72 4.03
C ILE A 87 -0.54 9.93 5.07
N VAL A 88 -0.05 8.73 4.72
CA VAL A 88 0.72 7.88 5.63
C VAL A 88 2.01 8.59 6.06
N GLU A 89 2.83 9.07 5.12
CA GLU A 89 4.08 9.80 5.41
C GLU A 89 3.84 11.00 6.33
N LYS A 90 2.76 11.76 6.11
CA LYS A 90 2.38 12.90 6.96
C LYS A 90 2.06 12.49 8.40
N GLU A 91 1.36 11.39 8.59
CA GLU A 91 0.86 10.98 9.92
C GLU A 91 1.87 10.14 10.72
N THR A 92 2.78 9.45 10.03
CA THR A 92 3.82 8.59 10.63
C THR A 92 5.20 9.25 10.67
N GLY A 93 5.48 10.21 9.78
CA GLY A 93 6.82 10.77 9.58
C GLY A 93 7.77 9.87 8.79
N LEU A 94 7.29 8.72 8.29
CA LEU A 94 8.06 7.82 7.43
C LEU A 94 8.17 8.38 6.02
N THR A 95 9.13 7.85 5.25
CA THR A 95 9.25 8.09 3.81
C THR A 95 8.90 6.81 3.07
N ALA A 96 7.99 6.89 2.11
CA ALA A 96 7.63 5.79 1.26
C ALA A 96 8.68 5.65 0.15
N ASP A 97 9.23 4.47 0.00
CA ASP A 97 10.13 4.12 -1.10
C ASP A 97 9.38 3.30 -2.16
N GLU A 98 9.62 3.58 -3.44
CA GLU A 98 9.16 2.74 -4.55
C GLU A 98 10.25 1.68 -4.84
N PRO A 99 10.07 0.43 -4.38
CA PRO A 99 11.11 -0.60 -4.49
C PRO A 99 11.48 -0.91 -5.93
N GLN A 100 10.56 -0.70 -6.89
CA GLN A 100 10.83 -0.94 -8.32
C GLN A 100 11.62 0.20 -8.99
N ALA A 101 11.68 1.36 -8.34
CA ALA A 101 12.43 2.52 -8.80
C ALA A 101 13.66 2.83 -7.92
N GLU A 102 13.82 2.13 -6.78
CA GLU A 102 14.90 2.31 -5.80
C GLU A 102 15.06 3.78 -5.36
N MET A 103 13.94 4.48 -5.25
CA MET A 103 13.89 5.91 -4.91
C MET A 103 12.63 6.23 -4.10
N PRO A 104 12.60 7.36 -3.38
CA PRO A 104 11.40 7.83 -2.70
C PRO A 104 10.23 7.91 -3.68
N LEU A 105 9.06 7.48 -3.21
CA LEU A 105 7.83 7.48 -4.02
C LEU A 105 7.48 8.92 -4.46
N ALA A 106 7.74 9.92 -3.61
CA ALA A 106 7.55 11.33 -3.93
C ALA A 106 8.43 11.83 -5.10
N ASP A 107 9.59 11.21 -5.31
CA ASP A 107 10.51 11.53 -6.40
C ASP A 107 10.24 10.70 -7.66
N THR A 108 9.33 9.72 -7.59
CA THR A 108 8.97 8.86 -8.72
C THR A 108 7.95 9.58 -9.63
N PRO A 109 8.30 9.95 -10.87
CA PRO A 109 7.35 10.57 -11.79
C PRO A 109 6.16 9.64 -12.06
N PRO A 110 4.91 10.15 -12.13
CA PRO A 110 3.73 9.31 -12.38
C PRO A 110 3.82 8.50 -13.68
N GLN A 111 4.48 9.01 -14.72
CA GLN A 111 4.68 8.25 -15.96
C GLN A 111 5.61 7.04 -15.75
N GLN A 112 6.59 7.15 -14.85
CA GLN A 112 7.50 6.07 -14.51
C GLN A 112 6.74 4.97 -13.74
N ALA A 113 5.91 5.33 -12.76
CA ALA A 113 5.08 4.35 -12.03
C ALA A 113 4.10 3.61 -12.95
N THR A 114 3.42 4.31 -13.87
CA THR A 114 2.56 3.68 -14.88
C THR A 114 3.37 2.76 -15.81
N GLY A 115 4.60 3.16 -16.17
CA GLY A 115 5.51 2.34 -16.97
C GLY A 115 5.96 1.07 -16.27
N ILE A 116 6.29 1.16 -14.97
CA ILE A 116 6.65 0.03 -14.11
C ILE A 116 5.48 -0.96 -14.04
N MET A 117 4.28 -0.49 -13.69
CA MET A 117 3.08 -1.32 -13.64
C MET A 117 2.80 -2.01 -14.98
N SER A 118 2.86 -1.26 -16.09
CA SER A 118 2.66 -1.82 -17.44
C SER A 118 3.67 -2.91 -17.79
N ARG A 119 4.92 -2.76 -17.35
CA ARG A 119 6.00 -3.74 -17.57
C ARG A 119 5.77 -5.02 -16.78
N VAL A 120 5.39 -4.91 -15.50
CA VAL A 120 5.03 -6.07 -14.66
C VAL A 120 3.87 -6.82 -15.28
N THR A 121 2.82 -6.12 -15.70
CA THR A 121 1.64 -6.73 -16.36
C THR A 121 2.01 -7.45 -17.64
N SER A 122 2.85 -6.83 -18.47
CA SER A 122 3.28 -7.42 -19.74
C SER A 122 4.16 -8.66 -19.52
N ASP A 123 5.08 -8.62 -18.57
CA ASP A 123 5.95 -9.75 -18.24
C ASP A 123 5.17 -10.93 -17.66
N LEU A 124 4.28 -10.69 -16.69
CA LEU A 124 3.43 -11.75 -16.11
C LEU A 124 2.47 -12.32 -17.14
N ARG A 125 1.88 -11.50 -18.01
CA ARG A 125 1.05 -11.97 -19.12
C ARG A 125 1.86 -12.82 -20.10
N ASN A 126 3.11 -12.46 -20.41
CA ASN A 126 3.96 -13.28 -21.28
C ASN A 126 4.38 -14.61 -20.63
N ARG A 127 4.58 -14.63 -19.31
CA ARG A 127 5.01 -15.84 -18.57
C ARG A 127 3.88 -16.80 -18.28
N TYR A 128 2.67 -16.31 -18.05
CA TYR A 128 1.55 -17.09 -17.54
C TYR A 128 0.25 -16.95 -18.35
N GLY A 129 0.23 -16.08 -19.36
CA GLY A 129 -0.94 -15.81 -20.20
C GLY A 129 -0.77 -16.31 -21.63
N GLY A 130 -1.18 -17.56 -21.84
CA GLY A 130 -1.68 -18.11 -23.12
C GLY A 130 -3.11 -18.58 -22.92
#